data_AF-A0A954FWV6-F1
#
_entry.id   AF-A0A954FWV6-F1
#
_cell.length_a   1.000
_cell.length_b   1.000
_cell.length_c   1.000
_cell.angle_alpha   90.00
_cell.angle_beta   90.00
_cell.angle_gamma   90.00
#
_symmetry.space_group_name_H-M   'P 1'
#
loop_
_entity.id
_entity.type
_entity.pdbx_description
1 polymer ?
#
loop_
_entity_poly.entity_id
_entity_poly.type
_entity_poly.pdbx_seq_one_letter_code
_entity_poly.pdbx_strand_id
1 'polypeptide(L)'
;MQNELKEEKWYHGISRYQWMVLIIASLGWVFDVFEGQIFVASMNEAMPSLVEVEPLDESAQTDPVAIEKQQKELKGRLALYNSIAFGAFLIGGALGGIAFGALSDRIGRKKTMSLTILFYSFFTCLSALSQEWWQLAGFRFLVALGVGGEWA
;
A
#
# COMPACT_ATOMS: atom_id res chain seq x y z
N MET A 1 -5.10 -57.74 6.09
CA MET A 1 -5.72 -56.92 7.14
C MET A 1 -5.22 -55.50 6.92
N GLN A 2 -6.10 -54.63 6.43
CA GLN A 2 -5.79 -53.25 6.07
C GLN A 2 -5.39 -52.48 7.34
N ASN A 3 -4.18 -51.96 7.37
CA ASN A 3 -3.80 -50.98 8.39
C ASN A 3 -4.55 -49.69 8.07
N GLU A 4 -5.71 -49.51 8.70
CA GLU A 4 -6.42 -48.24 8.74
C GLU A 4 -5.51 -47.22 9.45
N LEU A 5 -4.81 -46.41 8.66
CA LEU A 5 -4.24 -45.17 9.14
C LEU A 5 -5.43 -44.30 9.56
N LYS A 6 -5.75 -44.28 10.86
CA LYS A 6 -6.63 -43.26 11.43
C LYS A 6 -6.05 -41.91 11.02
N GLU A 7 -6.70 -41.24 10.07
CA GLU A 7 -6.46 -39.83 9.79
C GLU A 7 -6.89 -39.05 11.03
N GLU A 8 -5.99 -38.91 11.99
CA GLU A 8 -6.11 -37.92 13.05
C GLU A 8 -6.33 -36.56 12.36
N LYS A 9 -7.41 -35.88 12.74
CA LYS A 9 -7.77 -34.58 12.15
C LYS A 9 -6.58 -33.64 12.29
N TRP A 10 -6.24 -32.89 11.23
CA TRP A 10 -5.02 -32.07 11.15
C TRP A 10 -4.78 -31.08 12.31
N TYR A 11 -5.83 -30.75 13.07
CA TYR A 11 -5.80 -29.87 14.24
C TYR A 11 -5.56 -30.59 15.58
N HIS A 12 -5.47 -31.92 15.61
CA HIS A 12 -5.15 -32.68 16.81
C HIS A 12 -3.69 -32.41 17.22
N GLY A 13 -3.50 -31.84 18.42
CA GLY A 13 -2.18 -31.47 18.96
C GLY A 13 -1.83 -29.98 18.90
N ILE A 14 -2.69 -29.14 18.31
CA ILE A 14 -2.46 -27.69 18.23
C ILE A 14 -2.93 -27.01 19.53
N SER A 15 -2.02 -26.39 20.27
CA SER A 15 -2.34 -25.67 21.51
C SER A 15 -3.00 -24.30 21.23
N ARG A 16 -3.69 -23.72 22.24
CA ARG A 16 -4.26 -22.36 22.12
C ARG A 16 -3.23 -21.31 21.72
N TYR A 17 -1.98 -21.45 22.16
CA TYR A 17 -0.91 -20.53 21.80
C TYR A 17 -0.58 -20.60 20.30
N GLN A 18 -0.55 -21.79 19.72
CA GLN A 18 -0.30 -21.95 18.29
C GLN A 18 -1.45 -21.37 17.45
N TRP A 19 -2.70 -21.52 17.89
CA TRP A 19 -3.84 -20.83 17.27
C TRP A 19 -3.75 -19.31 17.38
N MET A 20 -3.33 -18.76 18.53
CA MET A 20 -3.11 -17.32 18.67
C MET A 20 -2.02 -16.81 17.73
N VAL A 21 -0.89 -17.53 17.62
CA VAL A 21 0.19 -17.17 16.68
C VAL A 21 -0.31 -17.20 15.24
N LEU A 22 -1.13 -18.19 14.88
CA LEU A 22 -1.71 -18.29 13.53
C LEU A 22 -2.62 -17.10 13.23
N ILE A 23 -3.50 -16.72 14.16
CA ILE A 23 -4.36 -15.53 14.00
C ILE A 23 -3.52 -14.26 13.84
N ILE A 24 -2.51 -14.06 14.70
CA ILE A 24 -1.64 -12.88 14.64
C ILE A 24 -0.90 -12.82 13.29
N ALA A 25 -0.38 -13.95 12.81
CA ALA A 25 0.27 -14.02 11.51
C ALA A 25 -0.70 -13.72 10.36
N SER A 26 -1.93 -14.25 10.42
CA SER A 26 -2.97 -13.95 9.42
C SER A 26 -3.38 -12.47 9.42
N LEU A 27 -3.45 -11.84 10.59
CA LEU A 27 -3.76 -10.41 10.71
C LEU A 27 -2.68 -9.53 10.08
N GLY A 28 -1.40 -9.88 10.25
CA GLY A 28 -0.30 -9.17 9.57
C GLY A 28 -0.48 -9.20 8.05
N TRP A 29 -0.79 -10.37 7.49
CA TRP A 29 -1.00 -10.51 6.05
C TRP A 29 -2.21 -9.71 5.52
N VAL A 30 -3.31 -9.66 6.30
CA VAL A 30 -4.47 -8.83 5.96
C VAL A 30 -4.10 -7.35 5.96
N PHE A 31 -3.30 -6.93 6.94
CA PHE A 31 -2.87 -5.54 7.07
C PHE A 31 -1.98 -5.12 5.89
N ASP A 32 -1.05 -5.99 5.49
CA ASP A 32 -0.19 -5.79 4.31
C ASP A 32 -1.01 -5.59 3.03
N VAL A 33 -2.02 -6.43 2.82
CA VAL A 33 -2.92 -6.30 1.66
C VAL A 33 -3.74 -5.02 1.73
N PHE A 34 -4.21 -4.66 2.93
CA PHE A 34 -5.00 -3.45 3.14
C PHE A 34 -4.22 -2.18 2.80
N GLU A 35 -2.95 -2.08 3.22
CA GLU A 35 -2.08 -0.96 2.82
C GLU A 35 -1.88 -0.88 1.30
N GLY A 36 -1.71 -2.04 0.65
CA GLY A 36 -1.69 -2.11 -0.82
C GLY A 36 -2.97 -1.58 -1.47
N GLN A 37 -4.14 -1.89 -0.90
CA GLN A 37 -5.42 -1.38 -1.40
C GLN A 37 -5.60 0.13 -1.14
N ILE A 38 -5.20 0.64 0.02
CA ILE A 38 -5.20 2.08 0.30
C ILE A 38 -4.37 2.83 -0.73
N PHE A 39 -3.21 2.28 -1.09
CA PHE A 39 -2.35 2.86 -2.11
C PHE A 39 -3.09 2.99 -3.45
N VAL A 40 -3.65 1.89 -3.96
CA VAL A 40 -4.39 1.86 -5.22
C VAL A 40 -5.60 2.80 -5.18
N ALA A 41 -6.37 2.79 -4.10
CA ALA A 41 -7.54 3.65 -3.93
C ALA A 41 -7.14 5.13 -4.00
N SER A 42 -6.08 5.54 -3.30
CA SER A 42 -5.70 6.96 -3.30
C SER A 42 -5.13 7.41 -4.64
N MET A 43 -4.46 6.53 -5.38
CA MET A 43 -4.00 6.85 -6.74
C MET A 43 -5.16 6.99 -7.73
N ASN A 44 -6.21 6.18 -7.57
CA ASN A 44 -7.35 6.19 -8.48
C ASN A 44 -8.41 7.24 -8.10
N GLU A 45 -8.52 7.61 -6.83
CA GLU A 45 -9.60 8.49 -6.34
C GLU A 45 -9.10 9.88 -5.93
N ALA A 46 -7.98 9.97 -5.21
CA ALA A 46 -7.45 11.26 -4.76
C ALA A 46 -6.63 11.97 -5.84
N MET A 47 -5.88 11.24 -6.67
CA MET A 47 -5.07 11.90 -7.70
C MET A 47 -5.90 12.65 -8.77
N PRO A 48 -7.06 12.15 -9.22
CA PRO A 48 -7.95 12.90 -10.12
C PRO A 48 -8.55 14.15 -9.50
N SER A 49 -8.81 14.18 -8.19
CA SER A 49 -9.36 15.37 -7.52
C SER A 49 -8.30 16.44 -7.25
N LEU A 50 -7.02 16.06 -7.22
CA LEU A 50 -5.89 16.97 -7.02
C LEU A 50 -5.34 17.57 -8.32
N VAL A 51 -5.66 16.94 -9.47
CA VAL A 51 -5.31 17.47 -10.79
C VAL A 51 -6.52 18.22 -11.31
N GLU A 52 -6.66 19.48 -10.90
CA GLU A 52 -7.64 20.38 -11.50
C GLU A 52 -7.35 20.50 -13.00
N VAL A 53 -8.40 20.28 -13.80
CA VAL A 53 -8.37 20.53 -15.23
C VAL A 53 -9.05 21.85 -15.46
N GLU A 54 -8.39 22.74 -16.21
CA GLU A 54 -9.03 23.96 -16.68
C GLU A 54 -10.38 23.60 -17.34
N PRO A 55 -11.50 24.18 -16.87
CA PRO A 55 -12.79 23.88 -17.44
C PRO A 55 -12.79 24.27 -18.92
N LEU A 56 -13.36 23.40 -19.77
CA LEU A 56 -13.58 23.74 -21.17
C LEU A 56 -14.42 25.01 -21.24
N ASP A 57 -14.10 25.88 -22.21
CA ASP A 57 -14.94 27.02 -22.57
C ASP A 57 -16.40 26.57 -22.68
N GLU A 58 -17.33 27.41 -22.22
CA GLU A 58 -18.77 27.10 -22.13
C GLU A 58 -19.36 26.59 -23.47
N SER A 59 -18.81 27.06 -24.60
CA SER A 59 -19.17 26.59 -25.94
C SER A 59 -18.65 25.19 -26.28
N ALA A 60 -17.48 24.79 -25.75
CA ALA A 60 -16.82 23.52 -26.03
C ALA A 60 -17.30 22.37 -25.13
N GLN A 61 -18.03 22.66 -24.04
CA GLN A 61 -18.64 21.63 -23.18
C GLN A 61 -19.78 20.85 -23.85
N THR A 62 -20.38 21.39 -24.92
CA THR A 62 -21.45 20.71 -25.67
C THR A 62 -20.92 19.84 -26.80
N ASP A 63 -19.65 20.03 -27.19
CA ASP A 63 -19.02 19.30 -28.28
C ASP A 63 -18.49 17.95 -27.80
N PRO A 64 -19.05 16.81 -28.24
CA PRO A 64 -18.67 15.49 -27.75
C PRO A 64 -17.20 15.15 -28.03
N VAL A 65 -16.61 15.71 -29.08
CA VAL A 65 -15.20 15.54 -29.45
C VAL A 65 -14.26 16.30 -28.50
N ALA A 66 -14.66 17.50 -28.03
CA ALA A 66 -13.85 18.30 -27.12
C ALA A 66 -13.80 17.66 -25.72
N ILE A 67 -14.93 17.11 -25.26
CA ILE A 67 -15.03 16.36 -23.99
C ILE A 67 -14.16 15.10 -24.05
N GLU A 68 -14.24 14.31 -25.12
CA GLU A 68 -13.43 13.09 -25.27
C GLU A 68 -11.93 13.40 -25.27
N LYS A 69 -11.52 14.48 -25.96
CA LYS A 69 -10.13 14.93 -25.99
C LYS A 69 -9.63 15.36 -24.61
N GLN A 70 -10.40 16.17 -23.88
CA GLN A 70 -10.03 16.61 -22.53
C GLN A 70 -9.93 15.43 -21.55
N GLN A 71 -10.88 14.50 -21.61
CA GLN A 71 -10.83 13.27 -20.80
C GLN A 71 -9.60 12.42 -21.13
N LYS A 72 -9.23 12.31 -22.41
CA LYS A 72 -8.05 11.54 -22.84
C LYS A 72 -6.75 12.20 -22.38
N GLU A 73 -6.65 13.52 -22.45
CA GLU A 73 -5.48 14.28 -21.96
C GLU A 73 -5.36 14.19 -20.44
N LEU A 74 -6.47 14.34 -19.71
CA LEU A 74 -6.51 14.17 -18.26
C LEU A 74 -6.06 12.77 -17.85
N LYS A 75 -6.65 11.71 -18.46
CA LYS A 75 -6.25 10.32 -18.19
C LYS A 75 -4.78 10.07 -18.50
N GLY A 76 -4.25 10.68 -19.56
CA GLY A 76 -2.83 10.60 -19.91
C GLY A 76 -1.92 11.21 -18.83
N ARG A 77 -2.25 12.41 -18.34
CA ARG A 77 -1.51 13.08 -17.27
C ARG A 77 -1.60 12.32 -15.94
N LEU A 78 -2.80 11.85 -15.59
CA LEU A 78 -3.02 11.02 -14.40
C LEU A 78 -2.20 9.73 -14.43
N ALA A 79 -2.15 9.05 -15.58
CA ALA A 79 -1.33 7.85 -15.75
C ALA A 79 0.16 8.13 -15.52
N LEU A 80 0.68 9.29 -15.95
CA LEU A 80 2.05 9.69 -15.70
C LEU A 80 2.31 9.97 -14.22
N TYR A 81 1.47 10.76 -13.55
CA TYR A 81 1.62 11.04 -12.13
C TYR A 81 1.50 9.78 -11.28
N ASN A 82 0.55 8.89 -11.62
CA ASN A 82 0.43 7.59 -10.98
C ASN A 82 1.71 6.77 -11.18
N SER A 83 2.25 6.72 -12.39
CA SER A 83 3.48 5.97 -12.66
C SER A 83 4.68 6.52 -11.87
N ILE A 84 4.78 7.84 -11.71
CA ILE A 84 5.82 8.48 -10.90
C ILE A 84 5.64 8.16 -9.41
N ALA A 85 4.43 8.30 -8.88
CA ALA A 85 4.14 7.99 -7.48
C ALA A 85 4.35 6.50 -7.16
N PHE A 86 4.00 5.62 -8.08
CA PHE A 86 4.28 4.19 -7.97
C PHE A 86 5.78 3.88 -8.06
N GLY A 87 6.50 4.52 -8.97
CA GLY A 87 7.95 4.41 -9.03
C GLY A 87 8.62 4.86 -7.72
N ALA A 88 8.19 6.00 -7.16
CA ALA A 88 8.63 6.45 -5.85
C ALA A 88 8.30 5.42 -4.76
N PHE A 89 7.08 4.90 -4.72
CA PHE A 89 6.68 3.84 -3.79
C PHE A 89 7.61 2.63 -3.85
N LEU A 90 7.93 2.12 -5.04
CA LEU A 90 8.85 0.98 -5.21
C LEU A 90 10.27 1.29 -4.71
N ILE A 91 10.78 2.50 -5.01
CA ILE A 91 12.10 2.95 -4.51
C ILE A 91 12.07 3.05 -2.99
N GLY A 92 10.99 3.58 -2.41
CA GLY A 92 10.79 3.65 -0.96
C GLY A 92 10.81 2.26 -0.34
N GLY A 93 10.08 1.30 -0.89
CA GLY A 93 10.11 -0.10 -0.45
C GLY A 93 11.51 -0.72 -0.48
N ALA A 94 12.25 -0.53 -1.57
CA ALA A 94 13.61 -1.05 -1.70
C ALA A 94 14.58 -0.45 -0.67
N LEU A 95 14.54 0.88 -0.49
CA LEU A 95 15.35 1.57 0.52
C LEU A 95 14.94 1.16 1.94
N GLY A 96 13.64 0.93 2.16
CA GLY A 96 13.06 0.52 3.43
C GLY A 96 13.55 -0.85 3.84
N GLY A 97 13.53 -1.81 2.91
CA GLY A 97 14.04 -3.15 3.17
C GLY A 97 15.53 -3.16 3.52
N ILE A 98 16.35 -2.33 2.87
CA ILE A 98 17.77 -2.21 3.21
C ILE A 98 17.95 -1.58 4.60
N ALA A 99 17.27 -0.45 4.87
CA ALA A 99 17.43 0.31 6.11
C ALA A 99 16.89 -0.46 7.32
N PHE A 100 15.66 -0.96 7.24
CA PHE A 100 15.03 -1.72 8.32
C PHE A 100 15.56 -3.15 8.41
N GLY A 101 16.05 -3.75 7.33
CA GLY A 101 16.78 -5.03 7.37
C GLY A 101 18.06 -4.90 8.20
N ALA A 102 18.87 -3.88 7.94
CA ALA A 102 20.07 -3.60 8.75
C ALA A 102 19.72 -3.24 10.21
N LEU A 103 18.56 -2.60 10.44
CA LEU A 103 18.08 -2.28 11.78
C LEU A 103 17.60 -3.54 12.54
N SER A 104 16.97 -4.48 11.83
CA SER A 104 16.54 -5.79 12.32
C SER A 104 17.69 -6.58 12.92
N ASP A 105 18.84 -6.56 12.25
CA ASP A 105 20.04 -7.26 12.72
C ASP A 105 20.62 -6.67 14.02
N ARG A 106 20.38 -5.38 14.28
CA ARG A 106 20.88 -4.70 15.49
C ARG A 106 19.93 -4.76 16.68
N ILE A 107 18.63 -4.55 16.44
CA ILE A 107 17.62 -4.37 17.51
C ILE A 107 16.78 -5.64 17.73
N GLY A 108 16.85 -6.57 16.77
CA GLY A 108 16.12 -7.83 16.77
C GLY A 108 14.83 -7.75 15.94
N ARG A 109 14.54 -8.86 15.25
CA ARG A 109 13.45 -8.99 14.26
C ARG A 109 12.07 -8.60 14.80
N LYS A 110 11.73 -9.02 16.02
CA LYS A 110 10.41 -8.77 16.63
C LYS A 110 10.13 -7.29 16.86
N LYS A 111 11.14 -6.53 17.33
CA LYS A 111 11.00 -5.10 17.61
C LYS A 111 10.93 -4.29 16.32
N THR A 112 11.71 -4.70 15.32
CA THR A 112 11.75 -4.03 14.02
C THR A 112 10.42 -4.19 13.28
N MET A 113 9.81 -5.38 13.28
CA MET A 113 8.46 -5.56 12.73
C MET A 113 7.42 -4.65 13.39
N SER A 114 7.42 -4.53 14.73
CA SER A 114 6.48 -3.62 15.38
C SER A 114 6.75 -2.16 15.03
N LEU A 115 8.01 -1.76 14.84
CA LEU A 115 8.39 -0.40 14.50
C LEU A 115 7.97 -0.03 13.07
N THR A 116 8.15 -0.93 12.10
CA THR A 116 7.76 -0.71 10.70
C THR A 116 6.25 -0.56 10.57
N ILE A 117 5.49 -1.39 11.29
CA ILE A 117 4.02 -1.30 11.37
C ILE A 117 3.57 0.05 11.89
N LEU A 118 4.15 0.51 13.01
CA LEU A 118 3.82 1.82 13.58
C LEU A 118 4.22 2.97 12.63
N PHE A 119 5.37 2.84 11.96
CA PHE A 119 5.87 3.83 11.04
C PHE A 119 4.93 4.04 9.86
N TYR A 120 4.64 2.98 9.10
CA TYR A 120 3.75 3.13 7.95
C TYR A 120 2.34 3.53 8.41
N SER A 121 1.82 3.00 9.53
CA SER A 121 0.46 3.32 10.01
C SER A 121 0.31 4.81 10.31
N PHE A 122 1.33 5.40 10.95
CA PHE A 122 1.38 6.83 11.24
C PHE A 122 1.37 7.67 9.96
N PHE A 123 2.18 7.31 8.97
CA PHE A 123 2.23 8.03 7.69
C PHE A 123 0.99 7.79 6.83
N THR A 124 0.35 6.62 6.91
CA THR A 124 -0.92 6.35 6.25
C THR A 124 -2.01 7.26 6.81
N CYS A 125 -2.09 7.41 8.14
CA CYS A 125 -2.98 8.38 8.78
C CYS A 125 -2.66 9.82 8.35
N LEU A 126 -1.38 10.19 8.32
CA LEU A 126 -0.96 11.52 7.89
C LEU A 126 -1.26 11.81 6.42
N SER A 127 -1.28 10.78 5.56
CA SER A 127 -1.61 10.91 4.13
C SER A 127 -3.05 11.39 3.90
N ALA A 128 -3.95 11.19 4.86
CA ALA A 128 -5.32 11.71 4.80
C ALA A 128 -5.39 13.25 4.87
N LEU A 129 -4.34 13.91 5.36
CA LEU A 129 -4.25 15.37 5.40
C LEU A 129 -3.59 15.97 4.14
N SER A 130 -3.23 15.15 3.15
CA SER A 130 -2.59 15.64 1.93
C SER A 130 -3.56 16.43 1.05
N GLN A 131 -3.13 17.61 0.61
CA GLN A 131 -3.93 18.52 -0.24
C GLN A 131 -3.37 18.64 -1.65
N GLU A 132 -2.23 18.01 -1.93
CA GLU A 132 -1.45 18.17 -3.15
C GLU A 132 -0.88 16.80 -3.57
N TRP A 133 -0.81 16.48 -4.88
CA TRP A 133 -0.34 15.16 -5.36
C TRP A 133 1.09 14.77 -4.90
N TRP A 134 2.00 15.74 -4.84
CA TRP A 134 3.38 15.63 -4.35
C TRP A 134 3.44 15.24 -2.88
N GLN A 135 2.55 15.80 -2.05
CA GLN A 135 2.46 15.45 -0.63
C GLN A 135 1.94 14.03 -0.47
N LEU A 136 0.91 13.65 -1.23
CA LEU A 136 0.39 12.28 -1.26
C LEU A 136 1.49 11.30 -1.70
N ALA A 137 2.21 11.59 -2.78
CA ALA A 137 3.32 10.76 -3.26
C ALA A 137 4.46 10.66 -2.23
N GLY A 138 4.81 11.75 -1.56
CA GLY A 138 5.82 11.79 -0.50
C GLY A 138 5.42 10.97 0.74
N PHE A 139 4.18 11.09 1.21
CA PHE A 139 3.69 10.25 2.30
C PHE A 139 3.65 8.78 1.90
N ARG A 140 3.27 8.46 0.67
CA ARG A 140 3.27 7.06 0.19
C ARG A 140 4.67 6.49 0.01
N PHE A 141 5.65 7.31 -0.34
CA PHE A 141 7.05 6.91 -0.28
C PHE A 141 7.48 6.53 1.14
N LEU A 142 7.07 7.29 2.16
CA LEU A 142 7.36 6.99 3.56
C LEU A 142 6.61 5.74 4.05
N VAL A 143 5.35 5.56 3.66
CA VAL A 143 4.60 4.32 3.92
C VAL A 143 5.34 3.12 3.30
N ALA A 144 5.77 3.23 2.05
CA ALA A 144 6.52 2.19 1.36
C ALA A 144 7.85 1.85 2.04
N LEU A 145 8.55 2.85 2.57
CA LEU A 145 9.75 2.64 3.39
C LEU A 145 9.46 1.74 4.60
N GLY A 146 8.32 1.93 5.27
CA GLY A 146 7.90 1.08 6.39
C GLY A 146 7.54 -0.34 5.93
N VAL A 147 6.72 -0.48 4.89
CA VAL A 147 6.31 -1.78 4.33
C VAL A 147 7.51 -2.59 3.82
N GLY A 148 8.48 -1.93 3.16
CA GLY A 148 9.70 -2.59 2.70
C GLY A 148 10.51 -3.21 3.84
N GLY A 149 10.46 -2.64 5.04
CA GLY A 149 11.09 -3.19 6.23
C GLY A 149 10.37 -4.39 6.85
N GLU A 150 9.08 -4.55 6.59
CA GLU A 150 8.32 -5.76 6.98
C GLU A 150 8.72 -6.97 6.11
N TRP A 151 9.11 -6.71 4.87
CA TRP A 151 9.45 -7.74 3.88
C TRP A 151 10.93 -8.18 3.94
N ALA A 152 11.75 -7.50 4.76
CA ALA A 152 13.17 -7.77 4.97
C ALA A 152 13.42 -8.73 6.15
#